data_AF-A0A1W9PYM3-F1
#
_entry.id   AF-A0A1W9PYM3-F1
#
_cell.length_a   1.000
_cell.length_b   1.000
_cell.length_c   1.000
_cell.angle_alpha   90.00
_cell.angle_beta   90.00
_cell.angle_gamma   90.00
#
_symmetry.space_group_name_H-M   'P 1'
#
loop_
_entity.id
_entity.type
_entity.pdbx_description
1 polymer ?
#
loop_
_entity_poly.entity_id
_entity_poly.type
_entity_poly.pdbx_seq_one_letter_code
_entity_poly.pdbx_strand_id
1 'polypeptide(L)'
;MRILIAEDDSTSRKMLKAVLEKSGYEVVEAADGSEAWEIKVGRRLVEARVALSARIKELEQALEHIKTLQGILPICSYCKKIRDDKGYWDQVEIYIGKHSDAMFSHSICPECMKKFYPELCEEKNNDDEKK
;
A
#
# COMPACT_ATOMS: atom_id res chain seq x y z
N MET A 1 7.89 -0.88 41.27
CA MET A 1 7.90 0.32 40.40
C MET A 1 9.34 0.65 40.05
N ARG A 2 9.64 0.96 38.78
CA ARG A 2 11.02 1.19 38.29
C ARG A 2 11.31 2.69 38.18
N ILE A 3 12.42 3.15 38.73
CA ILE A 3 12.82 4.57 38.80
C ILE A 3 14.15 4.77 38.07
N LEU A 4 14.22 5.79 37.20
CA LEU A 4 15.46 6.23 36.56
C LEU A 4 16.02 7.44 37.32
N ILE A 5 17.25 7.33 37.82
CA ILE A 5 18.03 8.42 38.40
C ILE A 5 18.91 8.99 37.29
N ALA A 6 18.78 10.28 37.00
CA ALA A 6 19.71 11.02 36.14
C ALA A 6 20.42 12.07 37.01
N GLU A 7 21.64 11.74 37.44
CA GLU A 7 22.42 12.51 38.43
C GLU A 7 23.88 12.45 38.00
N ASP A 8 24.53 13.59 37.79
CA ASP A 8 25.91 13.66 37.27
C ASP A 8 26.95 13.42 38.37
N ASP A 9 26.67 13.87 39.60
CA ASP A 9 27.52 13.59 40.74
C ASP A 9 27.46 12.11 41.18
N SER A 10 28.62 11.45 41.12
CA SER A 10 28.74 10.03 41.43
C SER A 10 28.44 9.67 42.89
N THR A 11 28.61 10.63 43.82
CA THR A 11 28.34 10.40 45.25
C THR A 11 26.84 10.45 45.50
N SER A 12 26.18 11.50 45.01
CA SER A 12 24.74 11.72 45.11
C SER A 12 23.97 10.60 44.41
N ARG A 13 24.41 10.16 43.23
CA ARG A 13 23.79 9.05 42.49
C ARG A 13 23.81 7.74 43.28
N LYS A 14 24.96 7.38 43.87
CA LYS A 14 25.11 6.19 44.72
C LYS A 14 24.24 6.25 45.98
N MET A 15 24.18 7.42 46.62
CA MET A 15 23.36 7.63 47.81
C MET A 15 21.87 7.47 47.49
N LEU A 16 21.39 8.11 46.42
CA LEU A 16 20.00 8.02 45.98
C LEU A 16 19.60 6.59 45.61
N LYS A 17 20.46 5.87 44.89
CA LYS A 17 20.23 4.46 44.56
C LYS A 17 20.04 3.61 45.82
N ALA A 18 20.97 3.71 46.78
CA ALA A 18 20.91 2.90 48.00
C ALA A 18 19.61 3.15 48.79
N VAL A 19 19.14 4.41 48.86
CA VAL A 19 17.89 4.78 49.54
C VAL A 19 16.67 4.20 48.81
N LEU A 20 16.62 4.33 47.48
CA LEU A 20 15.48 3.88 46.68
C LEU A 20 15.39 2.35 46.61
N GLU A 21 16.53 1.65 46.49
CA GLU A 21 16.57 0.18 46.53
C GLU A 21 16.15 -0.35 47.90
N LYS A 22 16.62 0.28 49.00
CA LYS A 22 16.19 -0.07 50.37
C LYS A 22 14.69 0.16 50.58
N SER A 23 14.10 1.07 49.81
CA SER A 23 12.65 1.34 49.81
C SER A 23 11.86 0.41 48.88
N GLY A 24 12.51 -0.59 48.25
CA GLY A 24 11.87 -1.62 47.42
C GLY A 24 11.65 -1.23 45.96
N TYR A 25 12.27 -0.15 45.48
CA TYR A 25 12.20 0.25 44.07
C TYR A 25 13.29 -0.42 43.24
N GLU A 26 12.97 -0.72 41.98
CA GLU A 26 13.96 -1.12 40.99
C GLU A 26 14.59 0.15 40.40
N VAL A 27 15.89 0.34 40.56
CA VAL A 27 16.58 1.58 40.19
C VAL A 27 17.45 1.38 38.95
N VAL A 28 17.37 2.32 38.03
CA VAL A 28 18.26 2.45 36.87
C VAL A 28 19.02 3.75 37.01
N GLU A 29 20.32 3.71 36.83
CA GLU A 29 21.21 4.87 36.93
C GLU A 29 21.55 5.39 35.54
N ALA A 30 21.64 6.71 35.40
CA ALA A 30 22.26 7.41 34.30
C ALA A 30 23.17 8.50 34.87
N ALA A 31 24.41 8.53 34.41
CA ALA A 31 25.42 9.51 34.80
C ALA A 31 25.26 10.85 34.08
N ASP A 32 24.48 10.92 33.01
CA ASP A 32 24.18 12.16 32.30
C ASP A 32 22.86 12.08 31.51
N GLY A 33 22.51 13.20 30.87
CA GLY A 33 21.31 13.30 30.06
C GLY A 33 21.31 12.42 28.80
N SER A 34 22.48 12.12 28.23
CA SER A 34 22.62 11.27 27.05
C SER A 34 22.33 9.80 27.41
N GLU A 35 22.93 9.31 28.50
CA GLU A 35 22.67 7.97 29.02
C GLU A 35 21.19 7.83 29.46
N ALA A 36 20.64 8.85 30.13
CA ALA A 36 19.23 8.86 30.51
C ALA A 36 18.30 8.82 29.29
N TRP A 37 18.65 9.53 28.21
CA TRP A 37 17.91 9.56 26.96
C TRP A 37 17.96 8.21 26.22
N GLU A 38 19.12 7.56 26.16
CA GLU A 38 19.24 6.22 25.57
C GLU A 38 18.39 5.19 26.32
N ILE A 39 18.40 5.25 27.66
CA ILE A 39 17.64 4.34 28.52
C ILE A 39 16.12 4.52 28.36
N LYS A 40 15.62 5.77 28.28
CA LYS A 40 14.18 6.07 28.24
C LYS A 40 13.58 6.23 26.84
N VAL A 41 14.33 6.85 25.94
CA VAL A 41 13.83 7.35 24.65
C VAL A 41 14.37 6.55 23.47
N GLY A 42 15.62 6.06 23.56
CA GLY A 42 16.20 5.17 22.54
C GLY A 42 15.32 3.94 22.28
N ARG A 43 14.83 3.30 23.35
CA ARG A 43 13.92 2.15 23.23
C ARG A 43 12.57 2.50 22.58
N ARG A 44 11.92 3.57 23.04
CA ARG A 44 10.60 4.00 22.54
C ARG A 44 10.65 4.46 21.08
N LEU A 45 11.73 5.11 20.66
CA LEU A 45 11.93 5.52 19.27
C LEU A 45 12.07 4.32 18.33
N VAL A 46 12.82 3.29 18.75
CA VAL A 46 12.99 2.07 17.95
C VAL A 46 11.67 1.30 17.85
N GLU A 47 10.97 1.12 18.97
CA GLU A 47 9.65 0.47 19.00
C GLU A 47 8.63 1.23 18.13
N ALA A 48 8.56 2.56 18.27
CA ALA A 48 7.65 3.39 17.48
C ALA A 48 7.98 3.35 15.98
N ARG A 49 9.27 3.31 15.62
CA ARG A 49 9.69 3.23 14.21
C ARG A 49 9.35 1.88 13.58
N VAL A 50 9.53 0.79 14.32
CA VAL A 50 9.12 -0.55 13.86
C VAL A 50 7.60 -0.62 13.69
N ALA A 51 6.84 -0.11 14.66
CA ALA A 51 5.39 -0.06 14.58
C ALA A 51 4.89 0.79 13.40
N LEU A 52 5.51 1.96 13.17
CA LEU A 52 5.18 2.82 12.04
C LEU A 52 5.46 2.13 10.70
N SER A 53 6.61 1.48 10.57
CA SER A 53 6.97 0.71 9.36
C SER A 53 5.97 -0.40 9.07
N ALA A 54 5.53 -1.14 10.10
CA ALA A 54 4.50 -2.16 9.97
C ALA A 54 3.17 -1.57 9.49
N ARG A 55 2.74 -0.41 10.04
CA ARG A 55 1.52 0.27 9.62
C ARG A 55 1.59 0.79 8.18
N ILE A 56 2.74 1.32 7.76
CA ILE A 56 2.95 1.73 6.36
C ILE A 56 2.73 0.54 5.43
N LYS A 57 3.34 -0.61 5.75
CA LYS A 57 3.20 -1.82 4.96
C LYS A 57 1.76 -2.35 4.90
N GLU A 58 1.03 -2.33 6.03
CA GLU A 58 -0.38 -2.69 6.05
C GLU A 58 -1.25 -1.79 5.17
N LEU A 59 -1.00 -0.46 5.22
CA LEU A 59 -1.73 0.50 4.39
C LEU A 59 -1.42 0.34 2.90
N GLU A 60 -0.15 0.10 2.54
CA GLU A 60 0.25 -0.20 1.17
C GLU A 60 -0.47 -1.44 0.63
N GLN A 61 -0.52 -2.52 1.41
CA GLN A 61 -1.24 -3.75 1.03
C GLN A 61 -2.75 -3.54 0.88
N ALA A 62 -3.36 -2.76 1.78
CA ALA A 62 -4.78 -2.43 1.67
C ALA A 62 -5.09 -1.59 0.42
N LEU A 63 -4.22 -0.64 0.07
CA LEU A 63 -4.33 0.16 -1.15
C LEU A 63 -4.19 -0.68 -2.42
N GLU A 64 -3.30 -1.67 -2.42
CA GLU A 64 -3.15 -2.59 -3.55
C GLU A 64 -4.43 -3.42 -3.77
N HIS A 65 -5.08 -3.85 -2.69
CA HIS A 65 -6.32 -4.61 -2.79
C HIS A 65 -7.49 -3.81 -3.39
N ILE A 66 -7.55 -2.49 -3.13
CA ILE A 66 -8.59 -1.60 -3.68
C ILE A 66 -8.52 -1.51 -5.21
N LYS A 67 -7.34 -1.70 -5.82
CA LYS A 67 -7.16 -1.71 -7.28
C LYS A 67 -7.61 -3.02 -7.95
N THR A 68 -8.14 -3.98 -7.19
CA THR A 68 -8.65 -5.22 -7.76
C THR A 68 -10.15 -5.13 -7.98
N LEU A 69 -10.59 -5.32 -9.23
CA LEU A 69 -12.01 -5.45 -9.55
C LEU A 69 -12.57 -6.70 -8.87
N GLN A 70 -13.39 -6.52 -7.83
CA GLN A 70 -14.05 -7.60 -7.10
C GLN A 70 -15.57 -7.37 -7.02
N GLY A 71 -16.34 -8.46 -7.09
CA GLY A 71 -17.80 -8.43 -6.92
C GLY A 71 -18.61 -8.36 -8.22
N ILE A 72 -19.91 -8.07 -8.08
CA ILE A 72 -20.86 -8.00 -9.20
C ILE A 72 -20.89 -6.58 -9.75
N LEU A 73 -20.55 -6.41 -11.03
CA LEU A 73 -20.64 -5.12 -11.71
C LEU A 73 -22.07 -4.89 -12.24
N PRO A 74 -22.76 -3.82 -11.79
CA PRO A 74 -24.09 -3.50 -12.31
C PRO A 74 -23.98 -2.92 -13.73
N ILE A 75 -24.47 -3.68 -14.71
CA ILE A 75 -24.47 -3.27 -16.13
C ILE A 75 -25.87 -2.90 -16.62
N CYS A 76 -25.95 -1.98 -17.59
CA CYS A 76 -27.20 -1.68 -18.28
C CYS A 76 -27.53 -2.82 -19.24
N SER A 77 -28.72 -3.43 -19.10
CA SER A 77 -29.13 -4.55 -19.96
C SER A 77 -29.18 -4.19 -21.46
N TYR A 78 -29.40 -2.91 -21.79
CA TYR A 78 -29.51 -2.41 -23.16
C TYR A 78 -28.17 -1.97 -23.75
N CYS A 79 -27.49 -0.99 -23.15
CA CYS A 79 -26.26 -0.39 -23.70
C CYS A 79 -24.95 -0.93 -23.10
N LYS A 80 -25.02 -1.86 -22.14
CA LYS A 80 -23.88 -2.54 -21.49
C LYS A 80 -22.88 -1.64 -20.75
N LYS A 81 -23.19 -0.35 -20.57
CA LYS A 81 -22.45 0.54 -19.66
C LYS A 81 -22.47 0.00 -18.23
N ILE A 82 -21.41 0.28 -17.47
CA ILE A 82 -21.29 -0.06 -16.05
C ILE A 82 -21.72 1.15 -15.22
N ARG A 83 -22.50 0.91 -14.15
CA ARG A 83 -22.85 1.95 -13.19
C ARG A 83 -21.79 2.04 -12.10
N ASP A 84 -21.23 3.23 -11.89
CA ASP A 84 -20.29 3.50 -10.82
C ASP A 84 -20.97 3.71 -9.45
N ASP A 85 -20.16 3.84 -8.40
CA ASP A 85 -20.64 4.01 -7.02
C ASP A 85 -21.37 5.35 -6.79
N LYS A 86 -21.19 6.32 -7.70
CA LYS A 86 -21.87 7.62 -7.69
C LYS A 86 -23.17 7.60 -8.50
N GLY A 87 -23.46 6.49 -9.18
CA GLY A 87 -24.65 6.29 -10.00
C GLY A 87 -24.52 6.75 -11.45
N TYR A 88 -23.33 7.15 -11.90
CA TYR A 88 -23.06 7.49 -13.30
C TYR A 88 -22.81 6.23 -14.14
N TRP A 89 -23.05 6.34 -15.45
CA TRP A 89 -22.91 5.23 -16.40
C TRP A 89 -21.70 5.43 -17.31
N ASP A 90 -20.66 4.64 -17.05
CA ASP A 90 -19.41 4.65 -17.81
C ASP A 90 -19.37 3.53 -18.86
N GLN A 91 -18.61 3.74 -19.94
CA GLN A 91 -18.22 2.66 -20.84
C GLN A 91 -17.35 1.64 -20.09
N VAL A 92 -17.39 0.39 -20.54
CA VAL A 92 -16.73 -0.73 -19.85
C VAL A 92 -15.23 -0.51 -19.74
N GLU A 93 -14.61 -0.05 -20.83
CA GLU A 93 -13.17 0.22 -20.92
C GLU A 93 -12.74 1.32 -19.94
N ILE A 94 -13.54 2.39 -19.87
CA ILE A 94 -13.31 3.52 -18.96
C ILE A 94 -13.42 3.04 -17.50
N TYR A 95 -14.48 2.30 -17.18
CA TYR A 95 -14.72 1.84 -15.83
C TYR A 95 -13.61 0.87 -15.37
N ILE A 96 -13.27 -0.13 -16.20
CA ILE A 96 -12.24 -1.11 -15.87
C ILE A 96 -10.86 -0.46 -15.77
N GLY A 97 -10.52 0.48 -16.66
CA GLY A 97 -9.25 1.22 -16.59
C GLY A 97 -9.12 2.12 -15.36
N LYS A 98 -10.23 2.60 -14.78
CA LYS A 98 -10.21 3.36 -13.51
C LYS A 98 -10.02 2.48 -12.28
N HIS A 99 -10.44 1.21 -12.34
CA HIS A 99 -10.53 0.32 -11.18
C HIS A 99 -9.59 -0.89 -11.27
N SER A 100 -8.68 -0.93 -12.26
CA SER A 100 -7.67 -1.96 -12.44
C SER A 100 -6.49 -1.43 -13.25
N ASP A 101 -5.38 -2.16 -13.29
CA ASP A 101 -4.22 -1.83 -14.13
C ASP A 101 -4.38 -2.29 -15.60
N ALA A 102 -5.60 -2.63 -16.05
CA ALA A 102 -5.85 -3.12 -17.40
C ALA A 102 -5.71 -2.02 -18.47
N MET A 103 -4.99 -2.33 -19.54
CA MET A 103 -4.87 -1.48 -20.74
C MET A 103 -5.64 -2.09 -21.90
N PHE A 104 -6.42 -1.26 -22.62
CA PHE A 104 -7.21 -1.70 -23.76
C PHE A 104 -6.57 -1.28 -25.08
N SER A 105 -6.35 -2.24 -25.96
CA SER A 105 -6.05 -1.98 -27.38
C SER A 105 -7.32 -2.12 -28.21
N HIS A 106 -7.36 -1.42 -29.34
CA HIS A 106 -8.48 -1.47 -30.27
C HIS A 106 -8.08 -2.27 -31.51
N SER A 107 -8.29 -3.58 -31.46
CA SER A 107 -8.13 -4.48 -32.60
C SER A 107 -9.49 -4.95 -33.10
N ILE A 108 -9.57 -5.34 -34.37
CA ILE A 108 -10.75 -5.97 -34.95
C ILE A 108 -10.56 -7.48 -34.97
N CYS A 109 -11.52 -8.24 -34.42
CA CYS A 109 -11.45 -9.69 -34.46
C CYS A 109 -11.73 -10.20 -35.89
N PRO A 110 -11.31 -11.42 -36.26
CA PRO A 110 -11.52 -11.97 -37.61
C PRO A 110 -12.99 -12.03 -38.04
N GLU A 111 -13.91 -12.27 -37.10
CA GLU A 111 -15.35 -12.30 -37.37
C GLU A 111 -15.89 -10.93 -37.75
N CYS A 112 -15.55 -9.90 -36.97
CA CYS A 112 -15.91 -8.52 -37.26
C CYS A 112 -15.25 -8.04 -38.55
N MET A 113 -14.00 -8.44 -38.81
CA MET A 113 -13.32 -8.10 -40.06
C MET A 113 -14.09 -8.64 -41.26
N LYS A 114 -14.45 -9.93 -41.26
CA LYS A 114 -15.24 -10.54 -42.36
C LYS A 114 -16.62 -9.92 -42.51
N LYS A 115 -17.24 -9.50 -41.40
CA LYS A 115 -18.59 -8.95 -41.39
C LYS A 115 -18.65 -7.51 -41.91
N PHE A 116 -17.70 -6.68 -41.51
CA PHE A 116 -17.72 -5.24 -41.79
C PHE A 116 -16.79 -4.83 -42.93
N TYR A 117 -15.77 -5.65 -43.22
CA TYR A 117 -14.79 -5.44 -44.28
C TYR A 117 -14.57 -6.72 -45.11
N PRO A 118 -15.64 -7.36 -45.63
CA PRO A 118 -15.50 -8.58 -46.43
C PRO A 118 -14.58 -8.39 -47.64
N GLU A 119 -14.58 -7.21 -48.27
CA GLU A 119 -13.78 -6.87 -49.44
C GLU A 119 -12.26 -6.84 -49.21
N LEU A 120 -11.82 -6.61 -47.96
CA LEU A 120 -10.41 -6.68 -47.59
C LEU A 120 -9.97 -8.10 -47.22
N CYS A 121 -10.93 -9.03 -47.07
CA CYS A 121 -10.67 -10.43 -46.76
C CYS A 121 -10.58 -11.31 -48.01
N GLU A 122 -10.98 -10.79 -49.18
CA GLU A 122 -10.82 -11.50 -50.45
C GLU A 122 -9.38 -11.30 -50.95
N GLU A 123 -8.57 -12.35 -50.81
CA GLU A 123 -7.25 -12.41 -51.44
C GLU A 123 -7.41 -12.17 -52.94
N LYS A 124 -6.86 -11.06 -53.44
CA LYS A 124 -6.57 -10.94 -54.87
C LYS A 124 -5.60 -12.07 -55.20
N ASN A 125 -6.11 -13.11 -55.87
CA ASN A 125 -5.29 -14.07 -56.58
C ASN A 125 -4.40 -13.27 -57.53
N ASN A 126 -3.16 -13.02 -57.13
CA ASN A 126 -2.13 -12.48 -57.98
C ASN A 126 -1.73 -13.57 -58.99
N ASP A 127 -2.48 -13.65 -60.08
CA ASP A 127 -2.09 -14.38 -61.30
C ASP A 127 -1.22 -13.48 -62.23
N ASP A 128 -0.41 -12.57 -61.68
CA ASP A 128 0.49 -11.71 -62.45
C ASP A 128 1.96 -11.89 -62.01
N GLU A 129 2.45 -13.14 -62.06
CA GLU A 129 3.89 -13.44 -62.19
C GLU A 129 4.15 -14.38 -63.37
N LYS A 130 3.72 -13.99 -64.58
CA LYS A 130 4.33 -14.47 -65.83
C LYS A 130 4.27 -13.40 -66.93
N LYS A 131 5.31 -12.56 -66.99
CA LYS A 131 5.93 -12.15 -68.26
C LYS A 131 7.33 -11.58 -68.04
#